data_AF-A0A9X6QTV2-F1
#
_entry.id   AF-A0A9X6QTV2-F1
#
_cell.length_a   1.000
_cell.length_b   1.000
_cell.length_c   1.000
_cell.angle_alpha   90.00
_cell.angle_beta   90.00
_cell.angle_gamma   90.00
#
_symmetry.space_group_name_H-M   'P 1'
#
loop_
_entity.id
_entity.type
_entity.pdbx_description
1 polymer ?
#
loop_
_entity_poly.entity_id
_entity_poly.type
_entity_poly.pdbx_seq_one_letter_code
_entity_poly.pdbx_strand_id
1 'polypeptide(L)'
;METQKIERKVTKIGNSLGLTLPQEFYTTLNIKQGDVVSLEINEENEQIVIKKSKKISMPEDLNPKFLESLNRTINKFDGAFKDLVNR
;
A
#
# COMPACT_ATOMS: atom_id res chain seq x y z
N MET A 1 -5.90 1.72 -17.98
CA MET A 1 -6.39 0.72 -17.00
C MET A 1 -7.86 0.97 -16.82
N GLU A 2 -8.68 -0.07 -16.86
CA GLU A 2 -10.13 0.05 -16.72
C GLU A 2 -10.49 0.27 -15.25
N THR A 3 -11.27 1.31 -14.96
CA THR A 3 -11.66 1.67 -13.59
C THR A 3 -13.10 1.23 -13.35
N GLN A 4 -13.31 0.22 -12.50
CA GLN A 4 -14.66 -0.15 -12.06
C GLN A 4 -15.19 0.92 -11.10
N LYS A 5 -16.30 1.57 -11.48
CA LYS A 5 -16.99 2.58 -10.68
C LYS A 5 -18.27 2.00 -10.11
N ILE A 6 -18.43 2.11 -8.79
CA ILE A 6 -19.65 1.73 -8.08
C ILE A 6 -20.03 2.86 -7.11
N GLU A 7 -21.30 2.94 -6.76
CA GLU A 7 -21.76 3.83 -5.70
C GLU A 7 -22.14 3.01 -4.46
N ARG A 8 -21.75 3.50 -3.29
CA ARG A 8 -22.06 2.88 -1.99
C ARG A 8 -22.45 3.95 -1.00
N LYS A 9 -23.50 3.67 -0.24
CA LYS A 9 -23.97 4.55 0.82
C LYS A 9 -23.09 4.40 2.06
N VAL A 10 -22.70 5.52 2.66
CA VAL A 10 -22.07 5.55 3.99
C VAL A 10 -23.11 5.13 5.03
N THR A 11 -22.74 4.18 5.89
CA THR A 11 -23.64 3.63 6.90
C THR A 11 -23.05 3.77 8.31
N LYS A 12 -23.89 3.68 9.34
CA LYS A 12 -23.45 3.66 10.73
C LYS A 12 -23.01 2.24 11.09
N ILE A 13 -21.78 2.10 11.59
CA ILE A 13 -21.21 0.86 12.12
C ILE A 13 -20.83 1.13 13.58
N GLY A 14 -21.65 0.64 14.51
CA GLY A 14 -21.49 0.97 15.94
C GLY A 14 -21.60 2.48 16.18
N ASN A 15 -20.53 3.07 16.72
CA ASN A 15 -20.43 4.52 16.97
C ASN A 15 -19.73 5.30 15.84
N SER A 16 -19.40 4.65 14.73
CA SER A 16 -18.67 5.25 13.62
C SER A 16 -19.48 5.21 12.32
N LEU A 17 -19.00 5.95 11.33
CA LEU A 17 -19.44 5.79 9.95
C LEU A 17 -18.50 4.85 9.22
N GLY A 18 -19.04 4.03 8.32
CA GLY A 18 -18.28 3.09 7.54
C GLY A 18 -18.78 2.99 6.10
N LEU A 19 -17.87 2.59 5.22
CA LEU A 19 -18.15 2.22 3.85
C LEU A 19 -17.90 0.72 3.69
N THR A 20 -18.80 0.03 2.98
CA THR A 20 -18.60 -1.38 2.61
C THR A 20 -18.14 -1.45 1.15
N LEU A 21 -17.22 -2.35 0.85
CA LEU A 21 -16.81 -2.65 -0.51
C LEU A 21 -17.54 -3.93 -0.98
N PRO A 22 -17.80 -4.11 -2.29
CA PRO A 22 -18.32 -5.37 -2.80
C PRO A 22 -17.30 -6.51 -2.63
N GLN A 23 -17.81 -7.74 -2.59
CA GLN A 23 -16.99 -8.95 -2.45
C GLN A 23 -15.89 -9.04 -3.52
N GLU A 24 -16.20 -8.67 -4.76
CA GLU A 24 -15.27 -8.72 -5.89
C GLU A 24 -14.03 -7.83 -5.71
N PHE A 25 -14.13 -6.73 -4.95
CA PHE A 25 -12.98 -5.85 -4.67
C PHE A 25 -12.01 -6.54 -3.71
N TYR A 26 -12.54 -7.20 -2.67
CA TYR A 26 -11.72 -7.98 -1.74
C TYR A 26 -11.03 -9.15 -2.45
N THR A 27 -11.74 -9.86 -3.33
CA THR A 27 -11.18 -10.97 -4.12
C THR A 27 -10.09 -10.47 -5.07
N THR A 28 -10.36 -9.42 -5.85
CA THR A 28 -9.42 -8.87 -6.85
C THR A 28 -8.15 -8.34 -6.20
N LEU A 29 -8.26 -7.70 -5.04
CA LEU A 29 -7.12 -7.16 -4.29
C LEU A 29 -6.51 -8.16 -3.30
N ASN A 30 -7.06 -9.38 -3.22
CA ASN A 30 -6.68 -10.42 -2.24
C ASN A 30 -6.54 -9.84 -0.82
N ILE A 31 -7.60 -9.16 -0.37
CA ILE A 31 -7.74 -8.60 0.97
C ILE A 31 -8.65 -9.54 1.76
N LYS A 32 -8.18 -9.96 2.93
CA LYS A 32 -8.89 -10.88 3.82
C LYS A 32 -9.31 -10.19 5.11
N GLN A 33 -10.27 -10.78 5.82
CA GLN A 33 -10.61 -10.32 7.16
C GLN A 33 -9.36 -10.37 8.05
N GLY A 34 -9.10 -9.28 8.77
CA GLY A 34 -7.90 -9.13 9.61
C GLY A 34 -6.71 -8.49 8.90
N ASP A 35 -6.74 -8.35 7.57
CA ASP A 35 -5.70 -7.61 6.85
C ASP A 35 -5.71 -6.12 7.24
N VAL A 36 -4.52 -5.55 7.37
CA VAL A 36 -4.34 -4.12 7.58
C VAL A 36 -4.20 -3.44 6.23
N VAL A 37 -4.93 -2.34 6.05
CA VAL A 37 -4.83 -1.46 4.87
C VAL A 37 -4.44 -0.05 5.32
N SER A 38 -3.77 0.70 4.45
CA SER A 38 -3.51 2.12 4.67
C SER A 38 -4.56 2.95 3.93
N LEU A 39 -5.02 4.02 4.59
CA LEU A 39 -5.94 4.99 4.04
C LEU A 39 -5.19 6.33 3.93
N GLU A 40 -5.24 6.94 2.76
CA GLU A 40 -4.70 8.27 2.49
C GLU A 40 -5.81 9.15 1.92
N ILE A 41 -5.80 10.44 2.27
CA ILE A 41 -6.71 11.43 1.68
C ILE A 41 -5.90 12.22 0.65
N ASN A 42 -6.37 12.24 -0.58
CA ASN A 42 -5.89 13.14 -1.62
C ASN A 42 -6.88 14.31 -1.71
N GLU A 43 -6.56 15.41 -1.04
CA GLU A 43 -7.42 16.60 -0.96
C GLU A 43 -7.61 17.27 -2.33
N GLU A 44 -6.57 17.32 -3.16
CA GLU A 44 -6.63 17.95 -4.50
C GLU A 44 -7.67 17.28 -5.41
N ASN A 45 -7.85 15.97 -5.26
CA ASN A 45 -8.77 15.18 -6.08
C ASN A 45 -10.02 14.73 -5.31
N GLU A 46 -10.20 15.18 -4.07
CA GLU A 46 -11.30 14.82 -3.17
C GLU A 46 -11.49 13.29 -3.03
N GLN A 47 -10.39 12.55 -2.88
CA GLN A 47 -10.38 11.09 -2.92
C GLN A 47 -9.82 10.47 -1.64
N ILE A 48 -10.38 9.31 -1.26
CA ILE A 48 -9.75 8.40 -0.30
C ILE A 48 -9.08 7.29 -1.10
N VAL A 49 -7.77 7.14 -0.92
CA VAL A 49 -6.97 6.09 -1.55
C VAL A 49 -6.72 4.98 -0.53
N ILE A 50 -7.18 3.77 -0.86
CA ILE A 50 -6.97 2.57 -0.06
C ILE A 50 -5.82 1.76 -0.68
N LYS A 51 -4.77 1.48 0.10
CA LYS A 51 -3.66 0.64 -0.34
C LYS A 51 -3.51 -0.54 0.61
N LYS A 52 -3.19 -1.72 0.06
CA LYS A 52 -2.79 -2.87 0.90
C LYS A 52 -1.59 -2.45 1.74
N SER A 53 -1.68 -2.57 3.06
CA SER A 53 -0.61 -2.09 3.93
C SER A 53 0.60 -2.99 3.73
N LYS A 54 1.63 -2.48 3.04
CA LYS A 54 2.99 -3.02 3.14
C LYS A 54 3.61 -2.47 4.40
N LYS A 55 3.06 -2.80 5.58
CA LYS A 55 3.85 -2.71 6.80
C LYS A 55 4.94 -3.75 6.65
N ILE A 56 6.06 -3.35 6.05
CA ILE A 56 7.33 -3.97 6.36
C ILE A 56 7.50 -3.65 7.84
N SER A 57 7.10 -4.59 8.70
CA SER A 57 7.58 -4.58 10.07
C SER A 57 9.09 -4.55 9.94
N MET A 58 9.71 -3.43 10.30
CA MET A 58 11.15 -3.40 10.49
C MET A 58 11.44 -4.57 11.43
N PRO A 59 12.23 -5.59 11.02
CA PRO A 59 12.62 -6.63 11.94
C PRO A 59 13.27 -5.94 13.15
N GLU A 60 12.92 -6.35 14.37
CA GLU A 60 13.38 -5.65 15.59
C GLU A 60 14.91 -5.52 15.64
N ASP A 61 15.61 -6.47 15.01
CA ASP A 61 17.08 -6.52 14.91
C ASP A 61 17.67 -5.64 13.78
N LEU A 62 16.85 -4.97 13.00
CA LEU A 62 17.28 -4.22 11.81
C LEU A 62 17.42 -2.73 12.13
N ASN A 63 18.67 -2.28 12.22
CA ASN A 63 19.01 -0.90 12.52
C ASN A 63 18.64 0.04 11.36
N PRO A 64 17.90 1.15 11.59
CA PRO A 64 17.59 2.15 10.56
C PRO A 64 18.82 2.69 9.81
N LYS A 65 19.96 2.84 10.48
CA LYS A 65 21.23 3.29 9.84
C LYS A 65 21.78 2.27 8.85
N PHE A 66 21.51 0.99 9.06
CA PHE A 66 21.89 -0.06 8.12
C PHE A 66 21.05 0.03 6.85
N LEU A 67 19.74 0.28 6.95
CA LEU A 67 18.90 0.51 5.77
C LEU A 67 19.32 1.76 4.99
N GLU A 68 19.70 2.84 5.67
CA GLU A 68 20.21 4.04 5.00
C GLU A 68 21.52 3.74 4.25
N SER A 69 22.42 2.97 4.87
CA SER A 69 23.70 2.56 4.26
C SER A 69 23.50 1.61 3.08
N LEU A 70 22.54 0.69 3.19
CA LEU A 70 22.12 -0.20 2.10
C LEU A 70 21.55 0.60 0.94
N ASN A 71 20.61 1.51 1.19
CA ASN A 71 20.03 2.35 0.15
C ASN A 71 21.09 3.21 -0.53
N ARG A 72 22.03 3.78 0.22
CA ARG A 72 23.16 4.53 -0.34
C ARG A 72 24.04 3.67 -1.24
N THR A 73 24.32 2.43 -0.83
CA THR A 73 25.10 1.47 -1.60
C THR A 73 24.37 1.06 -2.88
N ILE A 74 23.09 0.69 -2.78
CA ILE A 74 22.26 0.34 -3.93
C ILE A 74 22.21 1.49 -4.95
N ASN A 75 21.95 2.71 -4.49
CA ASN A 75 21.92 3.89 -5.36
C ASN A 75 23.29 4.19 -5.99
N LYS A 76 24.38 3.99 -5.25
CA LYS A 76 25.74 4.20 -5.77
C LYS A 76 26.09 3.21 -6.89
N PHE A 77 25.57 2.00 -6.84
CA PHE A 77 25.88 0.93 -7.79
C PHE A 77 24.70 0.61 -8.74
N ASP A 78 23.68 1.47 -8.80
CA ASP A 78 22.47 1.27 -9.61
C ASP A 78 22.80 0.98 -11.09
N GLY A 79 23.78 1.68 -11.66
CA GLY A 79 24.28 1.39 -13.02
C GLY A 79 24.84 -0.02 -13.19
N ALA A 80 25.69 -0.47 -12.26
CA ALA A 80 26.27 -1.82 -12.31
C ALA A 80 25.22 -2.92 -12.10
N PHE A 81 24.21 -2.67 -11.26
CA PHE A 81 23.08 -3.59 -11.11
C PHE A 81 22.21 -3.66 -12.37
N LYS A 82 21.96 -2.52 -13.03
CA LYS A 82 21.26 -2.48 -14.32
C LYS A 82 22.02 -3.20 -15.43
N ASP A 83 23.34 -3.03 -15.46
CA ASP A 83 24.22 -3.72 -16.43
C ASP A 83 24.24 -5.24 -16.21
N LEU A 84 24.08 -5.70 -14.96
CA LEU A 84 23.97 -7.12 -14.63
C LEU A 84 22.62 -7.72 -15.05
N VAL A 85 21.53 -6.95 -14.95
CA VAL A 85 20.17 -7.38 -15.33
C VAL A 85 19.99 -7.45 -16.85
N ASN A 86 20.69 -6.60 -17.61
CA ASN A 86 20.63 -6.56 -19.07
C ASN A 86 21.59 -7.56 -19.76
N ARG A 87 22.05 -8.59 -19.03
CA ARG A 87 22.85 -9.70 -19.55
C ARG A 87 22.03 -10.96 -19.80
#